data_AF-A0A945HM54-F1
#
_entry.id   AF-A0A945HM54-F1
#
_cell.length_a   1.000
_cell.length_b   1.000
_cell.length_c   1.000
_cell.angle_alpha   90.00
_cell.angle_beta   90.00
_cell.angle_gamma   90.00
#
_symmetry.space_group_name_H-M   'P 1'
#
loop_
_entity.id
_entity.type
_entity.pdbx_description
1 polymer ?
#
loop_
_entity_poly.entity_id
_entity_poly.type
_entity_poly.pdbx_seq_one_letter_code
_entity_poly.pdbx_strand_id
1 'polypeptide(L)'
;GVDGFIKGNVETANADVEGKISGQLLVSETLTIKSTAIISGDVVIGKLSVEPGATFNATCAMKGAVKELNQPNEQKNRAEKTA
;
A
#
# COMPACT_ATOMS: atom_id res chain seq x y z
N GLY A 1 -17.78 -9.16 8.29
CA GLY A 1 -18.00 -10.56 8.69
C GLY A 1 -16.77 -11.35 8.31
N VAL A 2 -16.29 -12.23 9.19
CA VAL A 2 -15.02 -12.97 9.03
C VAL A 2 -14.97 -13.90 7.79
N ASP A 3 -16.13 -14.37 7.32
CA ASP A 3 -16.28 -15.12 6.06
C ASP A 3 -16.43 -14.21 4.82
N GLY A 4 -16.24 -12.90 4.98
CA GLY A 4 -16.30 -11.94 3.89
C GLY A 4 -15.22 -12.24 2.85
N PHE A 5 -15.63 -12.49 1.61
CA PHE A 5 -14.74 -12.66 0.47
C PHE A 5 -15.01 -11.55 -0.56
N ILE A 6 -13.99 -10.76 -0.85
CA ILE A 6 -14.05 -9.68 -1.83
C ILE A 6 -13.18 -10.07 -3.02
N LYS A 7 -13.78 -10.12 -4.20
CA LYS A 7 -13.07 -10.36 -5.46
C LYS A 7 -13.35 -9.25 -6.46
N GLY A 8 -12.32 -8.48 -6.81
CA GLY A 8 -12.43 -7.39 -7.77
C GLY A 8 -11.50 -6.23 -7.47
N ASN A 9 -11.84 -5.07 -8.03
CA ASN A 9 -11.14 -3.81 -7.78
C ASN A 9 -11.85 -3.04 -6.66
N VAL A 10 -11.09 -2.59 -5.67
CA VAL A 10 -11.58 -1.83 -4.52
C VAL A 10 -10.77 -0.55 -4.40
N GLU A 11 -11.44 0.59 -4.40
CA GLU A 11 -10.80 1.91 -4.23
C GLU A 11 -11.38 2.60 -3.00
N THR A 12 -10.52 2.98 -2.05
CA THR A 12 -10.94 3.70 -0.84
C THR A 12 -9.82 4.59 -0.30
N ALA A 13 -10.15 5.53 0.58
CA ALA A 13 -9.16 6.32 1.31
C ALA A 13 -8.61 5.54 2.51
N ASN A 14 -9.50 4.99 3.34
CA ASN A 14 -9.15 4.17 4.51
C ASN A 14 -9.88 2.82 4.42
N ALA A 15 -9.20 1.75 4.79
CA ALA A 15 -9.72 0.38 4.72
C ALA A 15 -9.38 -0.39 5.99
N ASP A 16 -10.35 -1.09 6.56
CA ASP A 16 -10.14 -2.09 7.60
C ASP A 16 -10.63 -3.44 7.08
N VAL A 17 -9.75 -4.43 7.07
CA VAL A 17 -10.00 -5.73 6.45
C VAL A 17 -9.97 -6.81 7.51
N GLU A 18 -11.10 -7.52 7.65
CA GLU A 18 -11.32 -8.61 8.62
C GLU A 18 -11.60 -9.98 7.97
N GLY A 19 -11.56 -10.07 6.64
CA GLY A 19 -11.84 -11.27 5.86
C GLY A 19 -10.82 -11.51 4.73
N LYS A 20 -11.26 -12.15 3.65
CA LYS A 20 -10.42 -12.50 2.50
C LYS A 20 -10.61 -11.52 1.34
N ILE A 21 -9.52 -10.96 0.81
CA ILE A 21 -9.54 -10.09 -0.36
C ILE A 21 -8.67 -10.70 -1.46
N SER A 22 -9.22 -10.81 -2.67
CA SER A 22 -8.53 -11.29 -3.85
C SER A 22 -8.74 -10.36 -5.04
N GLY A 23 -7.73 -9.58 -5.43
CA GLY A 23 -7.87 -8.65 -6.56
C GLY A 23 -6.97 -7.43 -6.43
N GLN A 24 -7.43 -6.29 -6.94
CA GLN A 24 -6.73 -5.01 -6.87
C GLN A 24 -7.31 -4.13 -5.78
N LEU A 25 -6.49 -3.72 -4.81
CA LEU A 25 -6.91 -2.87 -3.70
C LEU A 25 -6.12 -1.55 -3.73
N LEU A 26 -6.81 -0.42 -3.93
CA LEU A 26 -6.22 0.91 -3.96
C LEU A 26 -6.66 1.68 -2.70
N VAL A 27 -5.73 1.88 -1.77
CA VAL A 27 -5.98 2.63 -0.52
C VAL A 27 -5.15 3.90 -0.50
N SER A 28 -5.78 5.06 -0.57
CA SER A 28 -5.03 6.31 -0.68
C SER A 28 -4.36 6.75 0.62
N GLU A 29 -4.94 6.42 1.78
CA GLU A 29 -4.40 6.77 3.11
C GLU A 29 -3.93 5.54 3.87
N THR A 30 -4.80 4.85 4.61
CA THR A 30 -4.41 3.79 5.55
C THR A 30 -5.16 2.49 5.29
N LEU A 31 -4.41 1.40 5.08
CA LEU A 31 -4.94 0.03 5.05
C LEU A 31 -4.59 -0.66 6.37
N THR A 32 -5.61 -1.09 7.10
CA THR A 32 -5.50 -1.89 8.32
C THR A 32 -5.95 -3.32 8.03
N ILE A 33 -5.10 -4.27 8.35
CA ILE A 33 -5.37 -5.70 8.18
C ILE A 33 -5.51 -6.31 9.56
N LYS A 34 -6.70 -6.85 9.86
CA LYS A 34 -7.00 -7.52 11.13
C LYS A 34 -6.36 -8.90 11.20
N SER A 35 -6.23 -9.44 12.41
CA SER A 35 -5.59 -10.73 12.69
C SER A 35 -6.10 -11.92 11.86
N THR A 36 -7.35 -11.92 11.40
CA THR A 36 -7.93 -13.03 10.61
C THR A 36 -7.95 -12.78 9.12
N ALA A 37 -7.48 -11.62 8.67
CA ALA A 37 -7.59 -11.23 7.28
C ALA A 37 -6.51 -11.84 6.40
N ILE A 38 -6.91 -12.16 5.16
CA ILE A 38 -6.03 -12.72 4.14
C ILE A 38 -6.15 -11.88 2.88
N ILE A 39 -5.05 -11.26 2.47
CA ILE A 39 -5.01 -10.47 1.23
C ILE A 39 -4.18 -11.20 0.19
N SER A 40 -4.69 -11.26 -1.05
CA SER A 40 -4.00 -11.83 -2.21
C SER A 40 -4.27 -10.99 -3.47
N GLY A 41 -3.27 -10.84 -4.33
CA GLY A 41 -3.37 -10.01 -5.54
C GLY A 41 -2.45 -8.80 -5.50
N ASP A 42 -2.95 -7.64 -5.93
CA ASP A 42 -2.19 -6.40 -6.04
C ASP A 42 -2.77 -5.31 -5.14
N VAL A 43 -1.94 -4.64 -4.36
CA VAL A 43 -2.37 -3.70 -3.34
C VAL A 43 -1.55 -2.43 -3.47
N VAL A 44 -2.20 -1.29 -3.64
CA VAL A 44 -1.56 0.01 -3.77
C VAL A 44 -1.99 0.88 -2.61
N ILE A 45 -1.09 1.17 -1.67
CA ILE A 45 -1.46 1.81 -0.40
C ILE A 45 -0.56 2.97 0.01
N GLY A 46 -1.08 3.93 0.76
CA GLY A 46 -0.24 4.98 1.39
C GLY A 46 0.49 4.47 2.63
N LYS A 47 -0.28 4.01 3.62
CA LYS A 47 0.17 3.47 4.90
C LYS A 47 -0.38 2.07 5.11
N LEU A 48 0.46 1.18 5.61
CA LEU A 48 0.11 -0.20 5.93
C LEU A 48 0.14 -0.41 7.44
N SER A 49 -0.94 -0.94 8.00
CA SER A 49 -1.02 -1.39 9.39
C SER A 49 -1.50 -2.84 9.41
N VAL A 50 -0.75 -3.71 10.08
CA VAL A 50 -1.01 -5.16 10.07
C VAL A 50 -1.04 -5.65 11.50
N GLU A 51 -2.15 -6.26 11.89
CA GLU A 51 -2.27 -6.92 13.18
C GLU A 51 -1.59 -8.31 13.16
N PRO A 52 -1.04 -8.76 14.30
CA PRO A 52 -0.46 -10.09 14.40
C PRO A 52 -1.50 -11.17 14.09
N GLY A 53 -1.13 -12.13 13.23
CA GLY A 53 -2.00 -13.19 12.72
C GLY A 53 -2.50 -12.96 11.29
N ALA A 54 -2.48 -11.71 10.81
CA ALA A 54 -2.86 -11.39 9.44
C ALA A 54 -1.94 -12.06 8.41
N THR A 55 -2.51 -12.53 7.31
CA THR A 55 -1.76 -13.15 6.21
C THR A 55 -1.78 -12.25 4.98
N PHE A 56 -0.62 -11.73 4.60
CA PHE A 56 -0.48 -10.87 3.42
C PHE A 56 0.30 -11.60 2.32
N ASN A 57 -0.42 -12.16 1.36
CA ASN A 57 0.13 -12.88 0.20
C ASN A 57 -0.15 -12.10 -1.10
N ALA A 58 0.20 -10.81 -1.12
CA ALA A 58 -0.11 -9.91 -2.22
C ALA A 58 1.10 -9.05 -2.59
N THR A 59 1.11 -8.56 -3.82
CA THR A 59 2.08 -7.56 -4.30
C THR A 59 1.67 -6.21 -3.75
N CYS A 60 2.50 -5.59 -2.92
CA CYS A 60 2.22 -4.27 -2.35
C CYS A 60 3.06 -3.19 -3.07
N ALA A 61 2.41 -2.14 -3.56
CA ALA A 61 3.05 -0.95 -4.07
C ALA A 61 2.65 0.26 -3.22
N MET A 62 3.61 0.95 -2.62
CA MET A 62 3.30 2.12 -1.80
C MET A 62 3.21 3.39 -2.67
N LYS A 63 2.10 4.14 -2.52
CA LYS A 63 1.81 5.37 -3.29
C LYS A 63 2.76 6.56 -2.99
N GLY A 64 3.80 6.35 -2.18
CA GLY A 64 4.84 7.32 -1.87
C GLY A 64 6.25 6.96 -2.34
N ALA A 65 6.46 5.78 -2.96
CA ALA A 65 7.81 5.27 -3.21
C ALA A 65 8.35 5.49 -4.63
N VAL A 66 7.57 6.00 -5.60
CA VAL A 66 8.13 6.32 -6.93
C VAL A 66 7.49 7.60 -7.50
N LYS A 67 8.12 8.74 -7.23
CA LYS A 67 8.19 9.82 -8.21
C LYS A 67 9.56 9.88 -8.89
N GLU A 68 10.42 8.86 -8.77
CA GLU A 68 11.79 8.98 -9.29
C GLU A 68 12.36 7.63 -9.77
N LEU A 69 11.98 7.17 -10.96
CA LEU A 69 12.77 6.18 -11.72
C LEU A 69 12.81 6.45 -13.24
N ASN A 70 12.44 7.65 -13.71
CA ASN A 70 12.59 8.03 -15.13
C ASN A 70 12.97 9.50 -15.34
N GLN A 71 13.92 10.03 -14.58
CA GLN A 71 14.57 11.29 -14.96
C GLN A 71 16.08 11.07 -14.97
N PRO A 72 16.76 11.19 -16.13
CA PRO A 72 18.22 11.25 -16.14
C PRO A 72 18.66 12.43 -15.27
N ASN A 73 19.50 12.14 -14.27
CA ASN A 73 20.10 13.12 -13.38
C ASN A 73 20.67 14.33 -14.14
N GLU A 74 20.05 15.50 -13.97
CA GLU A 74 20.73 16.80 -14.09
C GLU A 74 20.88 17.40 -12.69
N GLN A 75 22.01 17.06 -12.10
CA GLN A 75 22.46 17.45 -10.77
C GLN A 75 22.84 18.93 -10.81
N LYS A 76 21.96 19.82 -10.31
CA LYS A 76 22.25 21.25 -10.17
C LYS A 76 22.06 21.73 -8.73
N ASN A 77 23.13 22.35 -8.23
CA ASN A 77 23.27 23.26 -7.09
C ASN A 77 23.50 22.68 -5.68
N ARG A 78 24.79 22.51 -5.37
CA ARG A 78 25.31 22.79 -4.03
C ARG A 78 26.37 23.90 -4.17
N ALA A 79 25.96 25.15 -3.95
CA ALA A 79 26.89 26.26 -3.73
C ALA A 79 27.02 26.44 -2.22
N GLU A 80 28.07 25.88 -1.65
CA GLU A 80 28.47 26.08 -0.27
C GLU A 80 29.05 27.50 -0.15
N LYS A 81 28.37 28.38 0.59
CA LYS A 81 28.96 29.61 1.12
C LYS A 81 29.14 29.41 2.61
N THR A 82 30.38 29.19 3.03
CA THR A 82 30.79 29.37 4.43
C THR A 82 31.95 30.35 4.43
N ALA A 83 31.79 31.41 5.20
CA ALA A 83 32.79 32.43 5.49
C ALA A 83 33.82 31.92 6.50
#